data_AF-A0A1G9MW35-F1
#
_entry.id   AF-A0A1G9MW35-F1
#
_cell.length_a   1.000
_cell.length_b   1.000
_cell.length_c   1.000
_cell.angle_alpha   90.00
_cell.angle_beta   90.00
_cell.angle_gamma   90.00
#
_symmetry.space_group_name_H-M   'P 1'
#
loop_
_entity.id
_entity.type
_entity.pdbx_description
1 polymer ?
#
loop_
_entity_poly.entity_id
_entity_poly.type
_entity_poly.pdbx_seq_one_letter_code
_entity_poly.pdbx_strand_id
1 'polypeptide(L)'
;MSLRPYTYVTLSLRPESTPHVGVSFHTPDLKVRAGLLLSSPRPYLELYSTEANVHISTTGAGPITDTDLTNAREIFNAAARYLADCERLHAENLAEDADDTAA
;
A
#
# COMPACT_ATOMS: atom_id res chain seq x y z
N MET A 1 -23.37 -5.79 11.32
CA MET A 1 -22.83 -7.05 10.77
C MET A 1 -21.32 -6.92 10.70
N SER A 2 -20.57 -7.75 11.44
CA SER A 2 -19.10 -7.78 11.35
C SER A 2 -18.73 -8.64 10.13
N LEU A 3 -18.23 -8.01 9.07
CA LEU A 3 -17.68 -8.72 7.92
C LEU A 3 -16.30 -9.26 8.31
N ARG A 4 -16.11 -10.58 8.19
CA ARG A 4 -14.79 -11.24 8.34
C ARG A 4 -13.82 -10.72 7.27
N PRO A 5 -12.49 -10.78 7.47
CA PRO A 5 -11.53 -10.33 6.46
C PRO A 5 -11.79 -11.03 5.12
N TYR A 6 -12.05 -10.26 4.07
CA TYR A 6 -12.24 -10.76 2.71
C TYR A 6 -11.28 -10.03 1.77
N THR A 7 -10.60 -10.80 0.91
CA THR A 7 -9.78 -10.26 -0.17
C THR A 7 -10.67 -10.13 -1.40
N TYR A 8 -10.97 -8.91 -1.85
CA TYR A 8 -11.60 -8.69 -3.14
C TYR A 8 -10.57 -8.14 -4.12
N VAL A 9 -10.59 -8.67 -5.34
CA VAL A 9 -9.74 -8.21 -6.44
C VAL A 9 -10.60 -7.33 -7.33
N THR A 10 -10.25 -6.06 -7.44
CA THR A 10 -10.98 -5.11 -8.29
C THR A 10 -10.30 -5.00 -9.64
N LEU A 11 -10.98 -5.49 -10.67
CA LEU A 11 -10.58 -5.22 -12.06
C LEU A 11 -11.31 -3.96 -12.54
N SER A 12 -10.57 -2.89 -12.84
CA SER A 12 -11.13 -1.64 -13.37
C SER A 12 -10.63 -1.40 -14.78
N LEU A 13 -11.53 -1.38 -15.75
CA LEU A 13 -11.25 -0.95 -17.11
C LEU A 13 -11.95 0.40 -17.30
N ARG A 14 -11.16 1.46 -17.48
CA ARG A 14 -11.68 2.79 -17.80
C ARG A 14 -11.44 3.06 -19.28
N PRO A 15 -12.42 3.60 -20.02
CA PRO A 15 -12.17 4.16 -21.34
C PRO A 15 -11.01 5.16 -21.26
N GLU A 16 -10.13 5.20 -22.26
CA GLU A 16 -8.97 6.10 -22.35
C GLU A 16 -7.85 5.88 -21.30
N SER A 17 -7.88 4.80 -20.51
CA SER A 17 -6.80 4.47 -19.56
C SER A 17 -6.08 3.19 -19.93
N THR A 18 -4.75 3.15 -19.70
CA THR A 18 -3.97 1.92 -19.85
C THR A 18 -4.53 0.82 -18.94
N PRO A 19 -4.87 -0.36 -19.49
CA PRO A 19 -5.34 -1.49 -18.70
C PRO A 19 -4.29 -1.93 -17.68
N HIS A 20 -4.75 -2.21 -16.46
CA HIS A 20 -3.89 -2.62 -15.37
C HIS A 20 -4.63 -3.53 -14.41
N VAL A 21 -3.88 -4.40 -13.73
CA VAL A 21 -4.39 -5.26 -12.64
C VAL A 21 -3.69 -4.86 -11.36
N GLY A 22 -4.43 -4.75 -10.26
CA GLY A 22 -3.81 -4.39 -8.98
C GLY A 22 -4.71 -4.71 -7.80
N VAL A 23 -4.09 -4.75 -6.62
CA VAL A 23 -4.77 -4.87 -5.33
C VAL A 23 -4.69 -3.52 -4.64
N SER A 24 -5.78 -3.11 -3.99
CA SER A 24 -5.86 -1.81 -3.33
C SER A 24 -6.47 -1.94 -1.94
N PHE A 25 -5.91 -1.20 -1.00
CA PHE A 25 -6.48 -0.91 0.30
C PHE A 25 -7.08 0.49 0.27
N HIS A 26 -8.27 0.64 0.85
CA HIS A 26 -9.00 1.90 0.88
C HIS A 26 -9.47 2.19 2.31
N THR A 27 -9.19 3.41 2.76
CA THR A 27 -9.92 4.11 3.82
C THR A 27 -10.70 5.28 3.19
N PRO A 28 -11.54 6.02 3.94
CA PRO A 28 -12.19 7.23 3.43
C PRO A 28 -11.20 8.26 2.87
N ASP A 29 -10.00 8.35 3.45
CA ASP A 29 -9.04 9.42 3.18
C ASP A 29 -7.79 8.95 2.40
N LEU A 30 -7.58 7.63 2.30
CA LEU A 30 -6.38 7.05 1.71
C LEU A 30 -6.70 5.85 0.82
N LYS A 31 -6.08 5.83 -0.35
CA LYS A 31 -5.99 4.67 -1.24
C LYS A 31 -4.52 4.29 -1.41
N VAL A 32 -4.19 3.04 -1.12
CA VAL A 32 -2.87 2.47 -1.42
C VAL A 32 -3.05 1.32 -2.39
N ARG A 33 -2.25 1.28 -3.45
CA ARG A 33 -2.39 0.32 -4.53
C ARG A 33 -1.05 -0.15 -5.08
N ALA A 34 -0.92 -1.46 -5.24
CA ALA A 34 0.12 -2.04 -6.10
C ALA A 34 -0.54 -2.62 -7.37
N GLY A 35 0.09 -2.44 -8.52
CA GLY A 35 -0.43 -2.97 -9.77
C GLY A 35 0.62 -3.18 -10.85
N LEU A 36 0.17 -3.79 -11.95
CA LEU A 36 0.95 -4.03 -13.16
C LEU A 36 0.20 -3.43 -14.36
N LEU A 37 0.87 -2.54 -15.10
CA LEU A 37 0.38 -2.06 -16.39
C LEU A 37 0.52 -3.19 -17.42
N LEU A 38 -0.54 -3.52 -18.15
CA LEU A 38 -0.54 -4.72 -19.01
C LEU A 38 0.04 -4.48 -20.41
N SER A 39 -0.14 -3.29 -20.98
CA SER A 39 0.35 -2.97 -22.34
C SER A 39 1.87 -2.84 -22.42
N SER A 40 2.50 -2.45 -21.31
CA SER A 40 3.95 -2.45 -21.10
C SER A 40 4.17 -2.92 -19.66
N PRO A 41 4.41 -4.23 -19.42
CA PRO A 41 4.55 -4.81 -18.09
C PRO A 41 5.43 -3.98 -17.17
N ARG A 42 4.79 -3.19 -16.31
CA ARG A 42 5.46 -2.25 -15.41
C ARG A 42 4.78 -2.26 -14.05
N PRO A 43 5.49 -2.68 -13.00
CA PRO A 43 4.95 -2.59 -11.65
C PRO A 43 4.90 -1.12 -11.24
N TYR A 44 3.85 -0.78 -10.50
CA TYR A 44 3.74 0.52 -9.85
C TYR A 44 3.13 0.39 -8.46
N LEU A 45 3.46 1.35 -7.61
CA LEU A 45 2.87 1.60 -6.32
C LEU A 45 2.25 3.00 -6.35
N GLU A 46 0.99 3.12 -5.97
CA GLU A 46 0.25 4.38 -5.89
C GLU A 46 -0.24 4.58 -4.46
N LEU A 47 0.01 5.77 -3.92
CA LEU A 47 -0.58 6.27 -2.69
C LEU A 47 -1.35 7.55 -3.03
N TYR A 48 -2.63 7.55 -2.75
CA TYR A 48 -3.52 8.66 -3.10
C TYR A 48 -4.35 9.06 -1.87
N SER A 49 -4.29 10.34 -1.52
CA SER A 49 -5.17 11.00 -0.56
C SER A 49 -5.75 12.27 -1.18
N THR A 50 -6.55 13.03 -0.42
CA THR A 50 -7.06 14.31 -0.90
C THR A 50 -5.96 15.38 -1.03
N GLU A 51 -4.89 15.22 -0.25
CA GLU A 51 -3.76 16.14 -0.14
C GLU A 51 -2.60 15.78 -1.07
N ALA A 52 -2.42 14.49 -1.40
CA ALA A 52 -1.28 14.04 -2.19
C ALA A 52 -1.61 12.87 -3.11
N ASN A 53 -0.96 12.86 -4.27
CA ASN A 53 -0.92 11.69 -5.16
C ASN A 53 0.54 11.35 -5.47
N VAL A 54 0.97 10.19 -4.99
CA VAL A 54 2.32 9.66 -5.20
C VAL A 54 2.22 8.41 -6.06
N HIS A 55 2.86 8.46 -7.23
CA HIS A 55 2.96 7.33 -8.14
C HIS A 55 4.43 6.94 -8.31
N ILE A 56 4.77 5.72 -7.90
CA ILE A 56 6.12 5.16 -7.97
C ILE A 56 6.09 4.03 -8.98
N SER A 57 6.96 4.09 -9.99
CA SER A 57 7.15 3.01 -10.95
C SER A 57 8.63 2.88 -11.29
N THR A 58 9.07 1.70 -11.71
CA THR A 58 10.45 1.51 -12.20
C THR A 58 10.70 2.51 -13.33
N THR A 59 11.80 3.26 -13.25
CA THR A 59 12.03 4.36 -14.22
C THR A 59 12.55 3.80 -15.54
N GLY A 60 12.18 4.45 -16.64
CA GLY A 60 12.64 4.09 -17.99
C GLY A 60 11.81 2.98 -18.62
N ALA A 61 11.39 3.16 -19.86
CA ALA A 61 10.58 2.24 -20.65
C ALA A 61 11.20 0.83 -20.89
N GLY A 62 12.31 0.49 -20.21
CA GLY A 62 13.07 -0.74 -20.37
C GLY A 62 12.79 -1.82 -19.30
N PRO A 63 13.56 -2.92 -19.34
CA PRO A 63 13.46 -4.02 -18.38
C PRO A 63 13.74 -3.57 -16.93
N ILE A 64 13.14 -4.27 -15.96
CA ILE A 64 13.43 -4.09 -14.53
C ILE A 64 14.92 -4.40 -14.28
N THR A 65 15.57 -3.50 -13.56
CA THR A 65 17.00 -3.58 -13.22
C THR A 65 17.20 -3.96 -11.74
N ASP A 66 18.43 -4.29 -11.36
CA ASP A 66 18.78 -4.51 -9.95
C ASP A 66 18.52 -3.27 -9.09
N THR A 67 18.72 -2.07 -9.64
CA THR A 67 18.41 -0.80 -8.97
C THR A 67 16.92 -0.68 -8.65
N ASP A 68 16.05 -1.08 -9.58
CA ASP A 68 14.62 -1.10 -9.34
C ASP A 68 14.23 -2.05 -8.21
N LEU A 69 14.87 -3.22 -8.17
CA LEU A 69 14.65 -4.22 -7.11
C LEU A 69 15.12 -3.70 -5.74
N THR A 70 16.30 -3.07 -5.68
CA THR A 70 16.81 -2.44 -4.46
C THR A 70 15.85 -1.37 -3.97
N ASN A 71 15.41 -0.46 -4.84
CA ASN A 71 14.48 0.60 -4.45
C ASN A 71 13.14 0.06 -3.95
N ALA A 72 12.57 -0.94 -4.64
CA ALA A 72 11.33 -1.58 -4.20
C ALA A 72 11.50 -2.27 -2.83
N ARG A 73 12.67 -2.86 -2.57
CA ARG A 73 12.99 -3.48 -1.28
C ARG A 73 13.08 -2.46 -0.15
N GLU A 74 13.72 -1.32 -0.40
CA GLU A 74 13.82 -0.24 0.58
C GLU A 74 12.45 0.33 0.95
N ILE A 75 11.58 0.54 -0.05
CA ILE A 75 10.19 0.97 0.20
C ILE A 75 9.45 -0.05 1.07
N PHE A 76 9.58 -1.34 0.77
CA PHE A 76 8.97 -2.41 1.56
C PHE A 76 9.49 -2.42 3.00
N ASN A 77 10.81 -2.32 3.19
CA ASN A 77 11.42 -2.31 4.52
C ASN A 77 10.98 -1.10 5.34
N ALA A 78 10.87 0.08 4.71
CA ALA A 78 10.36 1.28 5.37
C ALA A 78 8.90 1.12 5.82
N ALA A 79 8.04 0.56 4.95
CA ALA A 79 6.63 0.29 5.30
C ALA A 79 6.50 -0.77 6.41
N ALA A 80 7.31 -1.83 6.37
CA ALA A 80 7.34 -2.85 7.40
C ALA A 80 7.81 -2.28 8.76
N ARG A 81 8.79 -1.38 8.74
CA ARG A 81 9.22 -0.69 9.96
C ARG A 81 8.12 0.20 10.53
N TYR A 82 7.43 0.96 9.68
CA TYR A 82 6.28 1.76 10.09
C TYR A 82 5.20 0.89 10.75
N LEU A 83 4.87 -0.27 10.17
CA LEU A 83 3.93 -1.22 10.78
C LEU A 83 4.39 -1.67 12.17
N ALA A 84 5.64 -2.11 12.31
CA ALA A 84 6.17 -2.56 13.60
C ALA A 84 6.11 -1.48 14.68
N ASP A 85 6.40 -0.22 14.31
CA ASP A 85 6.30 0.90 15.23
C ASP A 85 4.83 1.19 15.63
N CYS A 86 3.87 1.07 14.69
CA CYS A 86 2.44 1.17 14.99
C CYS A 86 1.97 0.06 15.93
N GLU A 87 2.36 -1.18 15.69
CA GLU A 87 1.99 -2.33 16.53
C GLU A 87 2.54 -2.18 17.95
N ARG A 88 3.79 -1.72 18.07
CA ARG A 88 4.41 -1.44 19.37
C ARG A 88 3.63 -0.38 20.14
N LEU A 89 3.37 0.78 19.54
CA LEU A 89 2.62 1.87 20.17
C LEU A 89 1.19 1.43 20.54
N HIS A 90 0.55 0.62 19.70
CA HIS A 90 -0.78 0.09 19.99
C HIS A 90 -0.76 -0.82 21.23
N ALA A 91 0.25 -1.68 21.35
CA ALA A 91 0.40 -2.56 22.52
C ALA A 91 0.70 -1.77 23.81
N GLU A 92 1.50 -0.70 23.71
CA GLU A 92 1.79 0.21 24.83
C GLU A 92 0.51 0.87 25.35
N ASN A 93 -0.31 1.46 24.46
CA ASN A 93 -1.56 2.10 24.84
C ASN A 93 -2.55 1.14 25.52
N LEU A 94 -2.64 -0.11 25.05
CA LEU A 94 -3.52 -1.12 25.67
C LEU A 94 -3.07 -1.51 27.09
N ALA A 95 -1.77 -1.45 27.37
CA ALA A 95 -1.24 -1.73 28.71
C ALA A 95 -1.53 -0.59 29.68
N GLU A 96 -1.43 0.66 29.22
CA GLU A 96 -1.75 1.86 30.02
C GLU A 96 -3.24 1.91 30.38
N ASP A 97 -4.15 1.67 29.42
CA ASP A 97 -5.60 1.62 29.66
C ASP A 97 -6.01 0.55 30.69
N ALA A 98 -5.28 -0.58 30.73
CA ALA A 98 -5.55 -1.66 31.67
C ALA A 98 -5.12 -1.34 33.10
N ASP A 99 -4.06 -0.55 33.27
CA ASP A 99 -3.56 -0.11 34.58
C ASP A 99 -4.46 1.00 35.16
N ASP A 100 -4.95 1.93 34.32
CA ASP A 100 -5.85 3.02 34.73
C ASP A 100 -7.27 2.53 35.09
N THR A 101 -7.72 1.41 34.49
CA THR A 101 -9.01 0.78 34.86
C THR A 101 -8.92 -0.05 36.16
N ALA A 102 -7.70 -0.36 36.62
CA ALA A 102 -7.46 -1.14 37.84
C ALA A 102 -7.16 -0.26 39.08
N ALA A 103 -7.04 1.05 38.91
CA ALA A 103 -6.84 2.05 39.96
C ALA A 103 -8.15 2.71 40.41
#